data_AF-A0A9Q0M245-F1
#
_entry.id   AF-A0A9Q0M245-F1
#
_cell.length_a   1.000
_cell.length_b   1.000
_cell.length_c   1.000
_cell.angle_alpha   90.00
_cell.angle_beta   90.00
_cell.angle_gamma   90.00
#
_symmetry.space_group_name_H-M   'P 1'
#
loop_
_entity.id
_entity.type
_entity.pdbx_description
1 polymer ?
#
loop_
_entity_poly.entity_id
_entity_poly.type
_entity_poly.pdbx_seq_one_letter_code
_entity_poly.pdbx_strand_id
1 'polypeptide(L)'
;MNRWKSFSICRNKEEQHFSQIIDRLYLTSANNITDANLFKYRITHIINATRTVPLRRKFRCLRVNILDSAMEQISTHFDMVADFINDGLACGGSVVIHCISGISRSSTLVIAFLMKHRNMSLKDAFDLTRSKRWFIRPNIGFFKQLVEYEKELFKSNTVRMVWCEASQSHVPDFILEDKSNYKYFYLCVKK
;
A
#
# COMPACT_ATOMS: atom_id res chain seq x y z
N MET A 1 26.27 13.59 13.91
CA MET A 1 24.88 13.24 14.28
C MET A 1 24.35 12.25 13.26
N ASN A 2 24.11 10.98 13.64
CA ASN A 2 23.93 9.89 12.66
C ASN A 2 22.65 10.10 11.82
N ARG A 3 22.82 10.19 10.50
CA ARG A 3 21.75 10.34 9.48
C ARG A 3 20.60 9.33 9.68
N TRP A 4 20.91 8.16 10.25
CA TRP A 4 19.97 7.11 10.66
C TRP A 4 19.01 7.51 11.78
N LYS A 5 19.47 8.20 12.83
CA LYS A 5 18.59 8.68 13.91
C LYS A 5 17.61 9.73 13.39
N SER A 6 18.09 10.66 12.57
CA SER A 6 17.24 11.68 11.92
C SER A 6 16.21 11.04 10.98
N PHE A 7 16.60 10.02 10.21
CA PHE A 7 15.70 9.29 9.31
C PHE A 7 14.62 8.50 10.06
N SER A 8 14.97 7.78 11.14
CA SER A 8 13.99 7.05 11.96
C SER A 8 13.03 7.99 12.71
N ILE A 9 13.49 9.17 13.12
CA ILE A 9 12.66 10.19 13.77
C ILE A 9 11.68 10.84 12.77
N CYS A 10 12.13 11.17 11.55
CA CYS A 10 11.25 11.65 10.47
C CYS A 10 10.21 10.58 10.09
N ARG A 11 10.64 9.32 9.93
CA ARG A 11 9.76 8.19 9.62
C ARG A 11 8.68 8.01 10.69
N ASN A 12 9.03 8.08 11.97
CA ASN A 12 8.06 8.00 13.06
C ASN A 12 7.02 9.12 13.02
N LYS A 13 7.38 10.36 12.64
CA LYS A 13 6.41 11.47 12.52
C LYS A 13 5.50 11.33 11.30
N GLU A 14 6.00 10.79 10.19
CA GLU A 14 5.24 10.63 8.95
C GLU A 14 4.37 9.35 8.94
N GLU A 15 4.75 8.32 9.69
CA GLU A 15 3.91 7.13 9.94
C GLU A 15 2.61 7.45 10.72
N GLN A 16 2.51 8.65 11.30
CA GLN A 16 1.42 9.11 12.16
C GLN A 16 0.30 9.88 11.45
N HIS A 17 0.30 10.01 10.11
CA HIS A 17 -0.78 10.70 9.40
C HIS A 17 -1.47 9.83 8.35
N PHE A 18 -2.68 10.28 7.97
CA PHE A 18 -3.40 9.79 6.81
C PHE A 18 -2.74 10.37 5.57
N SER A 19 -2.18 9.52 4.73
CA SER A 19 -1.66 9.91 3.43
C SER A 19 -2.82 9.94 2.44
N GLN A 20 -3.20 11.13 1.97
CA GLN A 20 -4.19 11.26 0.91
C GLN A 20 -3.58 10.82 -0.42
N ILE A 21 -4.10 9.73 -0.99
CA ILE A 21 -3.58 9.15 -2.24
C ILE A 21 -4.20 9.89 -3.44
N ILE A 22 -5.52 9.95 -3.46
CA ILE A 22 -6.34 10.76 -4.38
C ILE A 22 -7.45 11.44 -3.57
N ASP A 23 -8.31 12.22 -4.22
CA ASP A 23 -9.47 12.81 -3.54
C ASP A 23 -10.25 11.75 -2.74
N ARG A 24 -10.47 12.04 -1.45
CA ARG A 24 -11.22 11.20 -0.49
C ARG A 24 -10.72 9.76 -0.25
N LEU A 25 -9.58 9.34 -0.82
CA LEU A 25 -8.93 8.05 -0.51
C LEU A 25 -7.66 8.25 0.32
N TYR A 26 -7.61 7.62 1.48
CA TYR A 26 -6.52 7.74 2.44
C TYR A 26 -5.86 6.39 2.76
N LEU A 27 -4.54 6.40 2.93
CA LEU A 27 -3.74 5.26 3.40
C LEU A 27 -3.10 5.60 4.74
N THR A 28 -3.17 4.69 5.72
CA THR A 28 -2.56 4.91 7.05
C THR A 28 -2.10 3.61 7.75
N SER A 29 -1.44 3.75 8.90
CA SER A 29 -1.19 2.70 9.88
C SER A 29 -2.40 2.51 10.82
N ALA A 30 -2.49 1.36 11.49
CA ALA A 30 -3.57 1.05 12.43
C ALA A 30 -3.65 2.03 13.61
N ASN A 31 -2.50 2.55 14.06
CA ASN A 31 -2.41 3.46 15.19
C ASN A 31 -3.17 4.77 14.97
N ASN A 32 -3.39 5.18 13.71
CA ASN A 32 -4.08 6.42 13.39
C ASN A 32 -5.59 6.23 13.23
N ILE A 33 -6.12 5.01 13.34
CA ILE A 33 -7.57 4.74 13.26
C ILE A 33 -8.24 5.11 14.60
N THR A 34 -8.24 6.41 14.90
CA THR A 34 -8.82 7.02 16.10
C THR A 34 -10.08 7.82 15.74
N ASP A 35 -11.01 7.99 16.66
CA ASP A 35 -12.25 8.76 16.40
C ASP A 35 -11.96 10.19 15.94
N ALA A 36 -10.94 10.84 16.52
CA ALA A 36 -10.51 12.17 16.14
C ALA A 36 -10.09 12.24 14.65
N ASN A 37 -9.27 11.30 14.19
CA ASN A 37 -8.86 11.25 12.78
C ASN A 37 -10.03 10.88 11.87
N LEU A 38 -10.81 9.86 12.22
CA LEU A 38 -11.95 9.42 11.42
C LEU A 38 -12.97 10.56 11.23
N PHE A 39 -13.22 11.36 12.27
CA PHE A 39 -14.05 12.56 12.18
C PHE A 39 -13.41 13.66 11.34
N LYS A 40 -12.14 14.01 11.60
CA LYS A 40 -11.40 15.05 10.88
C LYS A 40 -11.40 14.84 9.37
N TYR A 41 -11.19 13.61 8.91
CA TYR A 41 -11.14 13.26 7.49
C TYR A 41 -12.50 12.84 6.92
N ARG A 42 -13.58 12.98 7.71
CA ARG A 42 -14.96 12.61 7.34
C ARG A 42 -15.06 11.19 6.79
N ILE A 43 -14.36 10.25 7.41
CA ILE A 43 -14.31 8.86 6.98
C ILE A 43 -15.68 8.22 7.08
N THR A 44 -16.06 7.48 6.05
CA THR A 44 -17.31 6.74 5.96
C THR A 44 -17.07 5.24 5.77
N HIS A 45 -15.97 4.89 5.09
CA HIS A 45 -15.59 3.52 4.76
C HIS A 45 -14.18 3.21 5.26
N ILE A 46 -13.99 2.03 5.85
CA ILE A 46 -12.71 1.59 6.42
C ILE A 46 -12.36 0.19 5.90
N ILE A 47 -11.21 0.06 5.26
CA ILE A 47 -10.65 -1.23 4.87
C ILE A 47 -9.53 -1.58 5.85
N ASN A 48 -9.70 -2.69 6.57
CA ASN A 48 -8.76 -3.20 7.55
C ASN A 48 -8.08 -4.44 7.01
N ALA A 49 -6.86 -4.28 6.49
CA ALA A 49 -6.02 -5.35 5.96
C ALA A 49 -5.17 -5.99 7.06
N THR A 50 -5.83 -6.47 8.12
CA THR A 50 -5.20 -7.17 9.23
C THR A 50 -6.11 -8.26 9.79
N ARG A 51 -5.50 -9.22 10.48
CA ARG A 51 -6.22 -10.27 11.21
C ARG A 51 -6.61 -9.84 12.63
N THR A 52 -5.80 -8.97 13.23
CA THR A 52 -5.80 -8.72 14.69
C THR A 52 -6.41 -7.38 15.09
N VAL A 53 -6.38 -6.36 14.24
CA VAL A 53 -6.90 -5.02 14.61
C VAL A 53 -8.43 -5.06 14.55
N PRO A 54 -9.17 -4.70 15.62
CA PRO A 54 -10.63 -4.71 15.63
C PRO A 54 -11.26 -3.82 14.55
N LEU A 55 -12.48 -4.16 14.13
CA LEU A 55 -13.26 -3.32 13.23
C LEU A 55 -13.92 -2.15 13.97
N ARG A 56 -13.99 -0.99 13.32
CA ARG A 56 -14.73 0.19 13.82
C ARG A 56 -16.19 0.09 13.39
N ARG A 57 -16.99 -0.72 14.10
CA ARG A 57 -18.38 -1.11 13.70
C ARG A 57 -19.35 0.06 13.44
N LYS A 58 -19.03 1.29 13.84
CA LYS A 58 -19.79 2.51 13.52
C LYS A 58 -19.65 2.97 12.05
N PHE A 59 -18.70 2.41 11.31
CA PHE A 59 -18.40 2.74 9.92
C PHE A 59 -18.65 1.54 9.02
N ARG A 60 -18.81 1.78 7.71
CA ARG A 60 -18.85 0.69 6.72
C ARG A 60 -17.45 0.08 6.62
N CYS A 61 -17.30 -1.14 7.12
CA CYS A 61 -15.99 -1.78 7.24
C CYS A 61 -15.86 -2.98 6.31
N LEU A 62 -14.69 -3.09 5.66
CA LEU A 62 -14.26 -4.30 4.96
C LEU A 62 -13.03 -4.87 5.68
N ARG A 63 -13.08 -6.14 6.09
CA ARG A 63 -11.90 -6.85 6.63
C ARG A 63 -11.24 -7.67 5.53
N VAL A 64 -9.94 -7.48 5.37
CA VAL A 64 -9.06 -8.34 4.57
C VAL A 64 -8.15 -9.11 5.53
N ASN A 65 -8.50 -10.37 5.78
CA ASN A 65 -7.87 -11.22 6.79
C ASN A 65 -6.54 -11.80 6.28
N ILE A 66 -5.48 -10.97 6.26
CA ILE A 66 -4.20 -11.34 5.65
C ILE A 66 -2.97 -10.95 6.50
N LEU A 67 -1.95 -11.82 6.54
CA LEU A 67 -0.64 -11.50 7.12
C LEU A 67 0.23 -10.73 6.13
N ASP A 68 1.26 -10.06 6.63
CA ASP A 68 2.26 -9.41 5.77
C ASP A 68 3.38 -10.40 5.40
N SER A 69 3.03 -11.40 4.60
CA SER A 69 3.94 -12.47 4.19
C SER A 69 3.95 -12.59 2.68
N ALA A 70 5.12 -12.91 2.11
CA ALA A 70 5.26 -13.16 0.68
C ALA A 70 4.50 -14.43 0.22
N MET A 71 4.09 -15.29 1.16
CA MET A 71 3.32 -16.52 0.88
C MET A 71 1.80 -16.31 0.90
N GLU A 72 1.33 -15.13 1.32
CA GLU A 72 -0.10 -14.83 1.39
C GLU A 72 -0.65 -14.43 0.02
N GLN A 73 -1.89 -14.86 -0.29
CA GLN A 73 -2.53 -14.63 -1.59
C GLN A 73 -3.39 -13.36 -1.58
N ILE A 74 -2.73 -12.20 -1.50
CA ILE A 74 -3.42 -10.89 -1.45
C ILE A 74 -4.22 -10.56 -2.72
N SER A 75 -3.81 -11.12 -3.86
CA SER A 75 -4.48 -10.97 -5.16
C SER A 75 -5.95 -11.38 -5.14
N THR A 76 -6.31 -12.40 -4.36
CA THR A 76 -7.69 -12.85 -4.18
C THR A 76 -8.63 -11.78 -3.60
N HIS A 77 -8.07 -10.68 -3.07
CA HIS A 77 -8.80 -9.56 -2.52
C HIS A 77 -8.76 -8.30 -3.39
N PHE A 78 -8.01 -8.29 -4.52
CA PHE A 78 -7.81 -7.08 -5.32
C PHE A 78 -9.12 -6.53 -5.84
N ASP A 79 -9.91 -7.33 -6.54
CA ASP A 79 -11.18 -6.86 -7.11
C ASP A 79 -12.16 -6.40 -6.04
N MET A 80 -12.41 -7.24 -5.03
CA MET A 80 -13.31 -6.92 -3.92
C MET A 80 -12.94 -5.60 -3.23
N VAL A 81 -11.65 -5.39 -2.93
CA VAL A 81 -11.20 -4.17 -2.26
C VAL A 81 -11.25 -2.97 -3.19
N ALA A 82 -10.84 -3.14 -4.45
CA ALA A 82 -10.88 -2.09 -5.46
C ALA A 82 -12.32 -1.60 -5.69
N ASP A 83 -13.27 -2.52 -5.79
CA ASP A 83 -14.69 -2.21 -5.99
C ASP A 83 -15.26 -1.52 -4.74
N PHE A 84 -14.96 -2.01 -3.54
CA PHE A 84 -15.38 -1.36 -2.29
C PHE A 84 -14.85 0.08 -2.16
N ILE A 85 -13.61 0.34 -2.59
CA ILE A 85 -13.08 1.71 -2.63
C ILE A 85 -13.87 2.54 -3.64
N ASN A 86 -14.06 2.03 -4.86
CA ASN A 86 -14.72 2.77 -5.92
C ASN A 86 -16.16 3.14 -5.55
N ASP A 87 -16.93 2.19 -5.01
CA ASP A 87 -18.31 2.40 -4.58
C ASP A 87 -18.40 3.42 -3.44
N GLY A 88 -17.49 3.34 -2.47
CA GLY A 88 -17.42 4.28 -1.36
C GLY A 88 -17.17 5.71 -1.83
N LEU A 89 -16.30 5.89 -2.82
CA LEU A 89 -16.00 7.20 -3.42
C LEU A 89 -17.15 7.72 -4.30
N ALA A 90 -17.77 6.83 -5.10
CA ALA A 90 -18.89 7.15 -5.98
C ALA A 90 -20.13 7.62 -5.19
N CYS A 91 -20.35 7.07 -4.00
CA CYS A 91 -21.41 7.48 -3.09
C CYS A 91 -21.15 8.81 -2.35
N GLY A 92 -20.11 9.56 -2.71
CA GLY A 92 -19.78 10.80 -2.01
C GLY A 92 -18.89 10.62 -0.76
N GLY A 93 -18.57 9.38 -0.37
CA GLY A 93 -17.88 9.08 0.88
C GLY A 93 -16.36 9.26 0.85
N SER A 94 -15.76 9.34 2.04
CA SER A 94 -14.30 9.20 2.23
C SER A 94 -13.93 7.80 2.69
N VAL A 95 -12.91 7.21 2.05
CA VAL A 95 -12.43 5.85 2.28
C VAL A 95 -11.04 5.90 2.89
N VAL A 96 -10.81 5.14 3.95
CA VAL A 96 -9.45 4.89 4.47
C VAL A 96 -9.14 3.40 4.42
N ILE A 97 -7.92 3.08 3.99
CA ILE A 97 -7.36 1.74 4.05
C ILE A 97 -6.13 1.71 4.94
N HIS A 98 -6.06 0.71 5.82
CA HIS A 98 -4.93 0.54 6.72
C HIS A 98 -4.52 -0.92 6.85
N CYS A 99 -3.26 -1.12 7.23
CA CYS A 99 -2.79 -2.38 7.80
C CYS A 99 -2.17 -2.08 9.17
N ILE A 100 -1.16 -2.85 9.62
CA ILE A 100 -0.46 -2.53 10.88
C ILE A 100 0.34 -1.23 10.73
N SER A 101 1.30 -1.18 9.80
CA SER A 101 2.22 -0.04 9.64
C SER A 101 1.87 0.90 8.48
N GLY A 102 0.90 0.53 7.63
CA GLY A 102 0.62 1.29 6.42
C GLY A 102 1.76 1.24 5.39
N ILE A 103 2.47 0.12 5.30
CA ILE A 103 3.69 -0.03 4.46
C ILE A 103 3.45 -0.98 3.28
N SER A 104 2.96 -2.19 3.54
CA SER A 104 2.93 -3.30 2.56
C SER A 104 1.51 -3.72 2.16
N ARG A 105 0.74 -4.39 3.04
CA ARG A 105 -0.63 -4.86 2.72
C ARG A 105 -1.55 -3.77 2.19
N SER A 106 -1.69 -2.65 2.91
CA SER A 106 -2.61 -1.58 2.54
C SER A 106 -2.17 -0.83 1.28
N SER A 107 -0.86 -0.62 1.08
CA SER A 107 -0.35 0.03 -0.14
C SER A 107 -0.53 -0.87 -1.36
N THR A 108 -0.34 -2.18 -1.22
CA THR A 108 -0.60 -3.16 -2.29
C THR A 108 -2.05 -3.05 -2.77
N LEU A 109 -3.01 -3.04 -1.85
CA LEU A 109 -4.43 -2.95 -2.18
C LEU A 109 -4.82 -1.59 -2.80
N VAL A 110 -4.18 -0.49 -2.37
CA VAL A 110 -4.34 0.82 -3.02
C VAL A 110 -3.83 0.80 -4.46
N ILE A 111 -2.66 0.21 -4.70
CA ILE A 111 -2.08 0.11 -6.04
C ILE A 111 -2.99 -0.71 -6.95
N ALA A 112 -3.51 -1.84 -6.48
CA ALA A 112 -4.49 -2.64 -7.22
C ALA A 112 -5.74 -1.84 -7.59
N PHE A 113 -6.29 -1.04 -6.66
CA PHE A 113 -7.40 -0.14 -6.93
C PHE A 113 -7.08 0.90 -8.00
N LEU A 114 -5.92 1.56 -7.92
CA LEU A 114 -5.50 2.57 -8.90
C LEU A 114 -5.37 1.96 -10.30
N MET A 115 -4.86 0.74 -10.42
CA MET A 115 -4.82 0.05 -11.71
C MET A 115 -6.25 -0.21 -12.22
N LYS A 116 -7.09 -0.89 -11.43
CA LYS A 116 -8.44 -1.30 -11.86
C LYS A 116 -9.35 -0.12 -12.18
N HIS A 117 -9.47 0.85 -11.28
CA HIS A 117 -10.50 1.90 -11.33
C HIS A 117 -9.98 3.28 -11.74
N ARG A 118 -8.67 3.45 -11.87
CA ARG A 118 -8.06 4.69 -12.39
C ARG A 118 -7.24 4.47 -13.66
N ASN A 119 -7.29 3.26 -14.23
CA ASN A 119 -6.63 2.90 -15.48
C ASN A 119 -5.13 3.28 -15.50
N MET A 120 -4.47 3.10 -14.35
CA MET A 120 -3.04 3.35 -14.20
C MET A 120 -2.26 2.08 -14.47
N SER A 121 -1.07 2.20 -15.05
CA SER A 121 -0.11 1.11 -15.03
C SER A 121 0.35 0.80 -13.60
N LEU A 122 0.94 -0.38 -13.37
CA LEU A 122 1.54 -0.73 -12.08
C LEU A 122 2.60 0.28 -11.68
N LYS A 123 3.45 0.70 -12.62
CA LYS A 123 4.50 1.69 -12.37
C LYS A 123 3.92 3.03 -11.92
N ASP A 124 2.91 3.54 -12.63
CA ASP A 124 2.28 4.83 -12.31
C ASP A 124 1.51 4.77 -10.98
N ALA A 125 0.76 3.69 -10.74
CA ALA A 125 0.02 3.49 -9.50
C ALA A 125 0.96 3.39 -8.28
N PHE A 126 2.08 2.68 -8.43
CA PHE A 126 3.12 2.61 -7.41
C PHE A 126 3.76 3.98 -7.16
N ASP A 127 4.16 4.69 -8.22
CA ASP A 127 4.81 6.00 -8.11
C ASP A 127 3.90 7.05 -7.49
N LEU A 128 2.62 7.10 -7.88
CA LEU A 128 1.64 7.98 -7.26
C LEU A 128 1.52 7.68 -5.77
N THR A 129 1.30 6.41 -5.41
CA THR A 129 1.15 6.01 -3.99
C THR A 129 2.41 6.36 -3.19
N ARG A 130 3.60 6.12 -3.78
CA ARG A 130 4.88 6.46 -3.17
C ARG A 130 5.07 7.97 -3.04
N SER A 131 4.66 8.78 -4.02
CA SER A 131 4.73 10.24 -3.92
C SER A 131 3.96 10.79 -2.71
N LYS A 132 2.88 10.11 -2.31
CA LYS A 132 2.02 10.48 -1.17
C LYS A 132 2.45 9.82 0.14
N ARG A 133 3.21 8.73 0.06
CA ARG A 133 3.75 7.98 1.20
C ARG A 133 5.04 7.28 0.79
N TRP A 134 6.16 8.01 0.86
CA TRP A 134 7.44 7.63 0.23
C TRP A 134 8.04 6.30 0.72
N PHE A 135 7.63 5.85 1.90
CA PHE A 135 8.10 4.62 2.55
C PHE A 135 7.20 3.40 2.30
N ILE A 136 6.21 3.47 1.40
CA ILE A 136 5.50 2.25 0.99
C ILE A 136 6.49 1.23 0.45
N ARG A 137 6.22 -0.02 0.77
CA ARG A 137 7.05 -1.15 0.38
C ARG A 137 6.20 -2.43 0.45
N PRO A 138 5.36 -2.69 -0.56
CA PRO A 138 4.78 -4.03 -0.74
C PRO A 138 5.86 -5.08 -0.59
N ASN A 139 5.58 -6.14 0.16
CA ASN A 139 6.49 -7.27 0.20
C ASN A 139 6.61 -7.90 -1.20
N ILE A 140 7.64 -8.71 -1.41
CA ILE A 140 7.99 -9.17 -2.74
C ILE A 140 6.96 -10.13 -3.36
N GLY A 141 6.28 -10.94 -2.53
CA GLY A 141 5.22 -11.81 -2.98
C GLY A 141 3.99 -11.03 -3.42
N PHE A 142 3.67 -9.95 -2.71
CA PHE A 142 2.60 -9.03 -3.09
C PHE A 142 2.92 -8.24 -4.35
N PHE A 143 4.17 -7.81 -4.53
CA PHE A 143 4.57 -7.11 -5.73
C PHE A 143 4.49 -8.02 -6.97
N LYS A 144 4.92 -9.28 -6.86
CA LYS A 144 4.72 -10.28 -7.92
C LYS A 144 3.25 -10.44 -8.30
N GLN A 145 2.37 -10.52 -7.29
CA GLN A 145 0.93 -10.58 -7.51
C GLN A 145 0.36 -9.33 -8.20
N LEU A 146 0.91 -8.14 -7.93
CA LEU A 146 0.55 -6.91 -8.65
C LEU A 146 0.98 -6.94 -10.12
N VAL A 147 2.17 -7.50 -10.43
CA VAL A 147 2.63 -7.68 -11.81
C VAL A 147 1.68 -8.61 -12.57
N GLU A 148 1.30 -9.75 -12.00
CA GLU A 148 0.32 -10.64 -12.64
C GLU A 148 -1.04 -9.95 -12.82
N TYR A 149 -1.50 -9.17 -11.84
CA TYR A 149 -2.77 -8.46 -11.94
C TYR A 149 -2.76 -7.37 -13.03
N GLU A 150 -1.66 -6.63 -13.18
CA GLU A 150 -1.50 -5.68 -14.30
C GLU A 150 -1.60 -6.38 -15.66
N LYS A 151 -0.99 -7.56 -15.79
CA LYS A 151 -1.05 -8.38 -17.00
C LYS A 151 -2.47 -8.84 -17.30
N GLU A 152 -3.22 -9.23 -16.27
CA GLU A 152 -4.62 -9.62 -16.41
C GLU A 152 -5.49 -8.45 -16.90
N LEU A 153 -5.32 -7.26 -16.33
CA LEU A 153 -6.07 -6.05 -16.65
C LEU A 153 -5.73 -5.49 -18.05
N PHE A 154 -4.44 -5.38 -18.39
CA PHE A 154 -3.98 -4.61 -19.55
C PHE A 154 -3.27 -5.44 -20.63
N LYS A 155 -3.14 -6.76 -20.43
CA LYS A 155 -2.43 -7.68 -21.33
C LYS A 155 -0.97 -7.28 -21.59
N SER A 156 -0.39 -6.49 -20.69
CA SER A 156 0.98 -5.99 -20.74
C SER A 156 1.49 -5.69 -19.33
N ASN A 157 2.80 -5.53 -19.18
CA ASN A 157 3.41 -5.16 -17.91
C ASN A 157 4.37 -3.99 -18.04
N THR A 158 4.29 -3.05 -17.10
CA THR A 158 5.24 -1.93 -17.01
C THR A 158 6.40 -2.18 -16.06
N VAL A 159 6.32 -3.23 -15.24
CA VAL A 159 7.36 -3.61 -14.28
C VAL A 159 7.72 -5.07 -14.47
N ARG A 160 9.02 -5.39 -14.49
CA ARG A 160 9.51 -6.77 -14.46
C ARG A 160 10.15 -7.10 -13.11
N MET A 161 10.01 -8.36 -12.71
CA MET A 161 10.70 -8.91 -11.55
C MET A 161 12.06 -9.44 -12.00
N VAL A 162 13.15 -8.82 -11.56
CA VAL A 162 14.53 -9.14 -11.96
C VAL A 162 15.34 -9.66 -10.77
N TRP A 163 16.24 -10.61 -11.01
CA TRP A 163 17.13 -11.11 -9.97
C TRP A 163 18.08 -10.02 -9.49
N CYS A 164 18.17 -9.83 -8.18
CA CYS A 164 19.12 -8.92 -7.55
C CYS A 164 20.05 -9.70 -6.62
N GLU A 165 21.32 -9.77 -6.99
CA GLU A 165 22.36 -10.47 -6.22
C GLU A 165 22.55 -9.93 -4.81
N ALA A 166 22.46 -8.61 -4.63
CA ALA A 166 22.65 -7.98 -3.32
C ALA A 166 21.60 -8.41 -2.29
N SER A 167 20.40 -8.75 -2.76
CA SER A 167 19.28 -9.23 -1.94
C SER A 167 19.02 -10.73 -2.07
N GLN A 168 19.73 -11.45 -2.94
CA GLN A 168 19.47 -12.87 -3.25
C GLN A 168 17.97 -13.15 -3.51
N SER A 169 17.31 -12.24 -4.25
CA SER A 169 15.87 -12.29 -4.47
C SER A 169 15.48 -11.51 -5.72
N HIS A 170 14.29 -11.79 -6.25
CA HIS A 170 13.72 -11.03 -7.36
C HIS A 170 13.13 -9.72 -6.86
N VAL A 171 13.45 -8.60 -7.50
CA VAL A 171 12.92 -7.26 -7.17
C VAL A 171 12.36 -6.59 -8.41
N PRO A 172 11.43 -5.62 -8.26
CA PRO A 172 11.06 -4.73 -9.37
C PRO A 172 12.29 -4.12 -10.04
N ASP A 173 12.34 -4.14 -11.37
CA ASP A 173 13.44 -3.61 -12.19
C ASP A 173 13.83 -2.16 -11.88
N PHE A 174 12.85 -1.27 -11.68
CA PHE A 174 13.09 0.14 -11.33
C PHE A 174 13.87 0.33 -10.01
N ILE A 175 13.90 -0.67 -9.12
CA ILE A 175 14.69 -0.60 -7.89
C ILE A 175 16.19 -0.67 -8.21
N LEU A 176 16.59 -1.41 -9.26
CA LEU A 176 17.98 -1.51 -9.70
C LEU A 176 18.47 -0.24 -10.39
N GLU A 177 17.57 0.44 -11.09
CA GLU A 177 17.85 1.68 -11.85
C GLU A 177 18.11 2.88 -10.93
N ASP A 178 17.48 2.93 -9.76
CA ASP A 178 17.62 4.04 -8.80
C ASP A 178 17.93 3.58 -7.37
N LYS A 179 19.15 3.06 -7.20
CA LYS A 179 19.64 2.55 -5.91
C LYS A 179 19.63 3.61 -4.80
N SER A 180 19.71 4.90 -5.13
CA SER A 180 19.60 6.01 -4.18
C SER A 180 18.20 6.14 -3.59
N ASN A 181 17.18 6.19 -4.45
CA ASN A 181 15.79 6.38 -4.02
C ASN A 181 15.15 5.11 -3.46
N TYR A 182 15.68 3.93 -3.83
CA TYR A 182 15.23 2.64 -3.32
C TYR A 182 16.20 1.99 -2.34
N LYS A 183 17.18 2.74 -1.79
CA LYS A 183 18.16 2.23 -0.83
C LYS A 183 17.54 1.42 0.32
N TYR A 184 16.33 1.79 0.75
CA TYR A 184 15.58 1.12 1.82
C TYR A 184 14.95 -0.22 1.43
N PHE A 185 14.75 -0.50 0.13
CA PHE A 185 14.35 -1.83 -0.33
C PHE A 185 15.46 -2.85 -0.07
N TYR A 186 16.72 -2.46 -0.27
CA TYR A 186 17.90 -3.33 -0.10
C TYR A 186 18.32 -3.55 1.36
N LEU A 187 18.21 -2.50 2.19
CA LEU A 187 18.72 -2.53 3.58
C LEU A 187 17.94 -3.46 4.52
N CYS A 188 16.78 -3.96 4.11
CA CYS A 188 15.99 -4.94 4.89
C CYS A 188 16.08 -6.37 4.35
N VAL A 189 16.93 -6.65 3.34
CA VAL A 189 17.15 -8.03 2.86
C VAL A 189 18.37 -8.68 3.52
N LYS A 190 19.24 -7.89 4.17
CA LYS A 190 20.23 -8.42 5.11
C LYS A 190 19.61 -8.49 6.50
N LYS A 191 19.10 -9.67 6.87
CA LYS A 191 19.11 -10.11 8.26
C LYS A 191 20.41 -10.83 8.51
#